data_AF-A0A661Z9B5-F1
#
_entry.id   AF-A0A661Z9B5-F1
#
_cell.length_a   1.000
_cell.length_b   1.000
_cell.length_c   1.000
_cell.angle_alpha   90.00
_cell.angle_beta   90.00
_cell.angle_gamma   90.00
#
_symmetry.space_group_name_H-M   'P 1'
#
loop_
_entity.id
_entity.type
_entity.pdbx_description
1 polymer ?
#
loop_
_entity_poly.entity_id
_entity_poly.type
_entity_poly.pdbx_seq_one_letter_code
_entity_poly.pdbx_strand_id
1 'polypeptide(L)'
;MKTYISIFLFTILLSLLPATLLSQDSIQYRKLYLHTDREQYFLGDTIWYKGYYLDGQSNKFVPGLITMYVDVINESGATVIDQIQAIDNGAAAGAMNIPTILEPGNYMIRAFTEFQ
;
A
#
# COMPACT_ATOMS: atom_id res chain seq x y z
N MET A 1 71.68 22.42 1.42
CA MET A 1 71.04 21.22 0.85
C MET A 1 69.94 20.80 1.82
N LYS A 2 68.67 20.99 1.45
CA LYS A 2 67.52 20.78 2.33
C LYS A 2 66.99 19.37 2.11
N THR A 3 66.85 18.57 3.17
CA THR A 3 66.18 17.27 3.10
C THR A 3 65.02 17.27 4.09
N TYR A 4 63.81 17.24 3.58
CA TYR A 4 62.60 16.97 4.35
C TYR A 4 62.28 15.48 4.27
N ILE A 5 61.81 14.89 5.36
CA ILE A 5 61.12 13.59 5.36
C ILE A 5 59.65 13.90 5.67
N SER A 6 58.79 13.71 4.67
CA SER A 6 57.34 13.69 4.85
C SER A 6 56.93 12.24 5.03
N ILE A 7 56.33 11.88 6.17
CA ILE A 7 55.55 10.65 6.30
C ILE A 7 54.11 11.09 6.54
N PHE A 8 53.37 11.12 5.44
CA PHE A 8 51.94 11.28 5.40
C PHE A 8 51.32 9.90 5.69
N LEU A 9 51.04 9.57 6.95
CA LEU A 9 50.27 8.35 7.25
C LEU A 9 48.77 8.69 7.18
N PHE A 10 48.29 8.77 5.94
CA PHE A 10 46.88 8.82 5.61
C PHE A 10 46.26 7.45 5.90
N THR A 11 45.28 7.44 6.82
CA THR A 11 44.16 6.50 6.97
C THR A 11 44.27 5.12 6.31
N ILE A 12 44.14 4.06 7.11
CA ILE A 12 43.12 2.99 6.95
C ILE A 12 43.00 2.32 8.32
N LEU A 13 42.00 2.73 9.10
CA LEU A 13 41.43 1.88 10.14
C LEU A 13 39.92 2.16 10.24
N LEU A 14 39.24 2.04 9.10
CA LEU A 14 37.77 2.03 9.04
C LEU A 14 37.29 1.10 7.91
N SER A 15 37.89 -0.08 7.80
CA SER A 15 37.47 -1.12 6.83
C SER A 15 37.09 -2.45 7.46
N LEU A 16 36.88 -2.47 8.79
CA LEU A 16 36.48 -3.67 9.55
C LEU A 16 35.16 -3.49 10.30
N LEU A 17 34.30 -2.56 9.86
CA LEU A 17 32.87 -2.76 10.08
C LEU A 17 32.43 -3.74 8.98
N PRO A 18 32.17 -5.01 9.30
CA PRO A 18 31.63 -5.90 8.30
C PRO A 18 30.30 -5.28 7.85
N ALA A 19 30.13 -5.09 6.54
CA ALA A 19 28.88 -4.59 5.94
C ALA A 19 27.65 -5.46 6.31
N THR A 20 27.86 -6.57 7.02
CA THR A 20 26.86 -7.46 7.59
C THR A 20 26.06 -6.86 8.75
N LEU A 21 26.52 -5.77 9.39
CA LEU A 21 25.70 -5.08 10.42
C LEU A 21 24.64 -4.15 9.81
N LEU A 22 24.65 -3.95 8.48
CA LEU A 22 23.66 -3.17 7.74
C LEU A 22 22.58 -4.04 7.08
N SER A 23 22.47 -5.34 7.40
CA SER A 23 21.20 -6.02 7.17
C SER A 23 20.22 -5.53 8.24
N GLN A 24 19.73 -4.30 8.05
CA GLN A 24 18.45 -3.92 8.59
C GLN A 24 17.49 -5.03 8.14
N ASP A 25 16.99 -5.85 9.06
CA ASP A 25 15.88 -6.75 8.74
C ASP A 25 14.79 -5.88 8.13
N SER A 26 14.69 -5.89 6.80
CA SER A 26 13.71 -5.09 6.11
C SER A 26 12.38 -5.74 6.44
N ILE A 27 11.60 -5.12 7.31
CA ILE A 27 10.24 -5.55 7.55
C ILE A 27 9.54 -5.51 6.19
N GLN A 28 9.24 -6.69 5.65
CA GLN A 28 8.50 -6.83 4.41
C GLN A 28 7.03 -6.59 4.75
N TYR A 29 6.57 -5.35 4.54
CA TYR A 29 5.18 -4.98 4.72
C TYR A 29 4.52 -4.74 3.36
N ARG A 30 3.21 -4.85 3.30
CA ARG A 30 2.42 -4.65 2.09
C ARG A 30 1.59 -3.37 2.22
N LYS A 31 1.20 -2.81 1.09
CA LYS A 31 0.32 -1.64 1.02
C LYS A 31 -0.84 -1.98 0.12
N LEU A 32 -2.04 -1.73 0.59
CA LEU A 32 -3.25 -1.82 -0.22
C LEU A 32 -3.76 -0.40 -0.45
N TYR A 33 -3.96 -0.04 -1.71
CA TYR A 33 -4.58 1.21 -2.12
C TYR A 33 -5.88 0.92 -2.83
N LEU A 34 -6.88 1.76 -2.60
CA LEU A 34 -8.14 1.77 -3.34
C LEU A 34 -8.31 3.15 -3.97
N HIS A 35 -8.52 3.19 -5.28
CA HIS A 35 -8.94 4.39 -5.99
C HIS A 35 -10.35 4.22 -6.51
N THR A 36 -11.15 5.26 -6.37
CA THR A 36 -12.49 5.35 -6.94
C THR A 36 -12.51 6.33 -8.12
N ASP A 37 -13.53 6.26 -8.97
CA ASP A 37 -13.65 7.16 -10.13
C ASP A 37 -14.05 8.58 -9.73
N ARG A 38 -14.77 8.73 -8.61
CA ARG A 38 -15.26 10.00 -8.07
C ARG A 38 -15.11 10.09 -6.55
N GLU A 39 -15.18 11.32 -6.04
CA GLU A 39 -15.19 11.66 -4.61
C GLU A 39 -16.62 11.73 -4.04
N GLN A 40 -17.63 11.98 -4.88
CA GLN A 40 -19.04 12.13 -4.50
C GLN A 40 -19.94 11.35 -5.47
N TYR A 41 -20.99 10.75 -4.93
CA TYR A 41 -21.94 9.91 -5.66
C TYR A 41 -23.37 10.24 -5.25
N PHE A 42 -24.30 10.09 -6.18
CA PHE A 42 -25.73 10.10 -5.90
C PHE A 42 -26.22 8.69 -5.54
N LEU A 43 -27.36 8.63 -4.87
CA LEU A 43 -28.08 7.38 -4.67
C LEU A 43 -28.47 6.78 -6.02
N GLY A 44 -28.21 5.49 -6.23
CA GLY A 44 -28.39 4.83 -7.52
C GLY A 44 -27.15 4.83 -8.42
N ASP A 45 -26.11 5.60 -8.08
CA ASP A 45 -24.85 5.57 -8.85
C ASP A 45 -24.11 4.24 -8.68
N THR A 46 -23.17 4.01 -9.59
CA THR A 46 -22.16 2.96 -9.48
C THR A 46 -20.82 3.58 -9.07
N ILE A 47 -20.24 3.06 -7.99
CA ILE A 47 -18.86 3.32 -7.57
C ILE A 47 -17.95 2.41 -8.39
N TRP A 48 -17.11 2.98 -9.26
CA TRP A 48 -16.07 2.23 -9.95
C TRP A 48 -14.77 2.35 -9.18
N TYR A 49 -14.05 1.25 -9.00
CA TYR A 49 -12.81 1.26 -8.25
C TYR A 49 -11.72 0.39 -8.84
N LYS A 50 -10.49 0.73 -8.47
CA LYS A 50 -9.28 -0.05 -8.73
C LYS A 50 -8.47 -0.21 -7.45
N GLY A 51 -8.20 -1.46 -7.09
CA GLY A 51 -7.34 -1.85 -5.98
C GLY A 51 -5.91 -2.10 -6.45
N TYR A 52 -4.93 -1.76 -5.62
CA TYR A 52 -3.51 -1.98 -5.88
C TYR A 52 -2.84 -2.59 -4.64
N TYR A 53 -2.19 -3.74 -4.81
CA TYR A 53 -1.44 -4.41 -3.76
C TYR A 53 0.06 -4.36 -4.06
N LEU A 54 0.76 -3.60 -3.23
CA LEU A 54 2.15 -3.22 -3.46
C LEU A 54 3.05 -3.74 -2.34
N ASP A 55 4.28 -4.04 -2.75
CA ASP A 55 5.39 -4.17 -1.83
C ASP A 55 5.69 -2.83 -1.16
N GLY A 56 5.75 -2.82 0.17
CA GLY A 56 5.85 -1.58 0.95
C GLY A 56 7.15 -0.83 0.74
N GLN A 57 8.24 -1.53 0.40
CA GLN A 57 9.56 -0.95 0.21
C GLN A 57 9.79 -0.49 -1.23
N SER A 58 9.47 -1.34 -2.20
CA SER A 58 9.73 -1.08 -3.62
C SER A 58 8.58 -0.41 -4.36
N ASN A 59 7.38 -0.36 -3.75
CA ASN A 59 6.13 0.07 -4.39
C ASN A 59 5.84 -0.68 -5.71
N LYS A 60 6.37 -1.89 -5.87
CA LYS A 60 6.08 -2.76 -7.01
C LYS A 60 4.86 -3.62 -6.72
N PHE A 61 4.15 -4.01 -7.77
CA PHE A 61 3.08 -4.99 -7.66
C PHE A 61 3.59 -6.31 -7.09
N VAL A 62 2.84 -6.84 -6.11
CA VAL A 62 3.10 -8.17 -5.59
C VAL A 62 2.47 -9.19 -6.55
N PRO A 63 3.24 -10.15 -7.07
CA PRO A 63 2.72 -11.18 -7.96
C PRO A 63 1.79 -12.16 -7.22
N GLY A 64 0.92 -12.82 -7.97
CA GLY A 64 0.00 -13.85 -7.44
C GLY A 64 -1.43 -13.36 -7.24
N LEU A 65 -2.24 -14.22 -6.62
CA LEU A 65 -3.66 -13.99 -6.34
C LEU A 65 -3.89 -13.71 -4.85
N ILE A 66 -4.53 -12.59 -4.54
CA ILE A 66 -4.84 -12.17 -3.17
C ILE A 66 -6.30 -11.74 -3.09
N THR A 67 -6.98 -12.12 -2.01
CA THR A 67 -8.36 -11.70 -1.76
C THR A 67 -8.39 -10.30 -1.16
N MET A 68 -9.11 -9.40 -1.82
CA MET A 68 -9.43 -8.06 -1.33
C MET A 68 -10.92 -7.98 -1.02
N TYR A 69 -11.24 -7.46 0.16
CA TYR A 69 -12.58 -7.13 0.58
C TYR A 69 -12.76 -5.61 0.44
N VAL A 70 -13.90 -5.19 -0.06
CA VAL A 70 -14.27 -3.77 -0.21
C VAL A 70 -15.61 -3.55 0.45
N ASP A 71 -15.62 -2.72 1.50
CA ASP A 71 -16.82 -2.37 2.25
C ASP A 71 -17.19 -0.90 2.01
N VAL A 72 -18.49 -0.61 1.96
CA VAL A 72 -19.06 0.72 2.15
C VAL A 72 -19.74 0.75 3.52
N ILE A 73 -19.31 1.67 4.37
CA ILE A 73 -19.68 1.77 5.78
C ILE A 73 -20.39 3.10 6.01
N ASN A 74 -21.55 3.08 6.66
CA ASN A 74 -22.32 4.28 6.98
C ASN A 74 -21.78 4.99 8.24
N GLU A 75 -22.35 6.16 8.58
CA GLU A 75 -21.93 6.96 9.75
C GLU A 75 -22.10 6.23 11.09
N SER A 76 -22.98 5.22 11.17
CA SER A 76 -23.14 4.39 12.37
C SER A 76 -22.08 3.29 12.51
N GLY A 77 -21.21 3.13 11.51
CA GLY A 77 -20.20 2.08 11.47
C GLY A 77 -20.70 0.74 10.92
N ALA A 78 -21.91 0.69 10.37
CA ALA A 78 -22.48 -0.51 9.76
C ALA A 78 -22.06 -0.64 8.30
N THR A 79 -21.61 -1.83 7.89
CA THR A 79 -21.39 -2.17 6.48
C THR A 79 -22.73 -2.27 5.78
N VAL A 80 -22.93 -1.44 4.75
CA VAL A 80 -24.16 -1.37 3.95
C VAL A 80 -24.02 -1.99 2.57
N ILE A 81 -22.78 -2.11 2.09
CA ILE A 81 -22.41 -2.79 0.84
C ILE A 81 -21.06 -3.47 1.09
N ASP A 82 -20.92 -4.71 0.64
CA ASP A 82 -19.65 -5.44 0.65
C ASP A 82 -19.40 -6.15 -0.68
N GLN A 83 -18.14 -6.29 -1.05
CA GLN A 83 -17.72 -7.02 -2.24
C GLN A 83 -16.36 -7.68 -2.03
N ILE A 84 -16.23 -8.90 -2.54
CA ILE A 84 -14.95 -9.63 -2.58
C ILE A 84 -14.39 -9.55 -4.00
N GLN A 85 -13.10 -9.25 -4.13
CA GLN A 85 -12.36 -9.18 -5.39
C GLN A 85 -11.04 -9.95 -5.31
N ALA A 86 -10.67 -10.61 -6.40
CA ALA A 86 -9.34 -11.17 -6.55
C ALA A 86 -8.40 -10.09 -7.11
N ILE A 87 -7.34 -9.79 -6.39
CA ILE A 87 -6.19 -9.06 -6.89
C ILE A 87 -5.32 -10.04 -7.66
N ASP A 88 -5.16 -9.80 -8.95
CA ASP A 88 -4.29 -10.59 -9.82
C ASP A 88 -3.04 -9.77 -10.17
N ASN A 89 -1.89 -10.30 -9.78
CA ASN A 89 -0.58 -9.68 -9.99
C ASN A 89 -0.54 -8.21 -9.53
N GLY A 90 -1.13 -7.96 -8.36
CA GLY A 90 -1.08 -6.68 -7.67
C GLY A 90 -2.15 -5.67 -8.07
N ALA A 91 -3.09 -6.01 -8.97
CA ALA A 91 -4.22 -5.13 -9.29
C ALA A 91 -5.58 -5.86 -9.32
N ALA A 92 -6.64 -5.13 -8.95
CA ALA A 92 -8.03 -5.55 -9.13
C ALA A 92 -8.87 -4.35 -9.59
N ALA A 93 -9.93 -4.59 -10.34
CA ALA A 93 -10.92 -3.57 -10.69
C ALA A 93 -12.33 -4.11 -10.43
N GLY A 94 -13.22 -3.26 -9.96
CA GLY A 94 -14.58 -3.65 -9.61
C GLY A 94 -15.53 -2.47 -9.63
N ALA A 95 -16.80 -2.78 -9.37
CA ALA A 95 -17.89 -1.82 -9.34
C ALA A 95 -18.96 -2.24 -8.31
N MET A 96 -19.45 -1.26 -7.54
CA MET A 96 -20.54 -1.44 -6.56
C MET A 96 -21.66 -0.46 -6.86
N ASN A 97 -22.91 -0.95 -6.87
CA ASN A 97 -24.07 -0.07 -7.03
C ASN A 97 -24.53 0.45 -5.67
N ILE A 98 -24.79 1.75 -5.58
CA ILE A 98 -25.35 2.41 -4.39
C ILE A 98 -26.87 2.24 -4.42
N PRO A 99 -27.48 1.50 -3.49
CA PRO A 99 -28.94 1.35 -3.44
C PRO A 99 -29.64 2.70 -3.22
N THR A 100 -30.78 2.91 -3.88
CA THR A 100 -31.57 4.14 -3.74
C THR A 100 -32.26 4.28 -2.38
N ILE A 101 -32.23 3.22 -1.56
CA ILE A 101 -32.83 3.18 -0.21
C ILE A 101 -31.86 3.65 0.88
N LEU A 102 -30.59 3.90 0.54
CA LEU A 102 -29.64 4.44 1.50
C LEU A 102 -29.95 5.91 1.80
N GLU A 103 -29.67 6.34 3.03
CA GLU A 103 -29.83 7.73 3.43
C GLU A 103 -28.66 8.57 2.88
N PRO A 104 -28.90 9.82 2.44
CA PRO A 104 -27.83 10.76 2.12
C PRO A 104 -26.94 11.01 3.35
N GLY A 105 -25.62 11.01 3.16
CA GLY A 105 -24.67 11.22 4.26
C GLY A 105 -23.25 10.86 3.87
N ASN A 106 -22.36 10.84 4.86
CA ASN A 106 -20.98 10.44 4.64
C ASN A 106 -20.85 8.92 4.75
N TYR A 107 -20.21 8.32 3.76
CA TYR A 107 -19.88 6.91 3.77
C TYR A 107 -18.37 6.75 3.68
N MET A 108 -17.85 5.77 4.40
CA MET A 108 -16.45 5.37 4.29
C MET A 108 -16.36 4.15 3.38
N ILE A 109 -15.49 4.22 2.38
CA ILE A 109 -15.12 3.07 1.57
C ILE A 109 -13.80 2.53 2.12
N ARG A 110 -13.78 1.24 2.47
CA ARG A 110 -12.60 0.57 3.04
C ARG A 110 -12.26 -0.64 2.19
N ALA A 111 -11.00 -0.78 1.81
CA ALA A 111 -10.46 -2.02 1.28
C ALA A 111 -9.49 -2.66 2.28
N PHE A 112 -9.54 -3.98 2.40
CA PHE A 112 -8.66 -4.75 3.29
C PHE A 112 -8.42 -6.17 2.76
N THR A 113 -7.47 -6.88 3.36
CA THR A 113 -7.14 -8.28 3.05
C THR A 113 -7.11 -9.10 4.33
N GLU A 114 -6.85 -10.40 4.25
CA GLU A 114 -6.65 -11.22 5.46
C GLU A 114 -5.37 -10.85 6.24
N PHE A 115 -4.44 -10.13 5.60
CA PHE A 115 -3.15 -9.77 6.21
C PHE A 115 -3.14 -8.38 6.87
N GLN A 116 -4.13 -7.53 6.56
CA GLN A 116 -4.24 -6.13 7.00
C GLN A 116 -5.63 -5.57 6.74
#